data_AF-A0A9D9K091-F1
#
_entry.id   AF-A0A9D9K091-F1
#
_cell.length_a   1.000
_cell.length_b   1.000
_cell.length_c   1.000
_cell.angle_alpha   90.00
_cell.angle_beta   90.00
_cell.angle_gamma   90.00
#
_symmetry.space_group_name_H-M   'P 1'
#
loop_
_entity.id
_entity.type
_entity.pdbx_description
1 polymer ?
#
loop_
_entity_poly.entity_id
_entity_poly.type
_entity_poly.pdbx_seq_one_letter_code
_entity_poly.pdbx_strand_id
1 'polypeptide(L)'
;MLPVVSIRHRAAIRWLLIDALQRAWLHHQTIALLYQRLAAQTTNEQHASLLAQVAAAKVRQQQRYEQMLLRLNAPLPQTETSLFDWFLIRLLPRCGIAVTLRCAEWIEQRDMQAILNAALILRSYRRPYRL
;
A
#
# COMPACT_ATOMS: atom_id res chain seq x y z
N MET A 1 33.77 12.07 -15.17
CA MET A 1 32.91 12.43 -14.02
C MET A 1 31.50 11.82 -14.10
N LEU A 2 31.38 10.51 -14.32
CA LEU A 2 30.09 9.81 -14.51
C LEU A 2 29.53 9.00 -13.30
N PRO A 3 30.26 8.67 -12.20
CA PRO A 3 29.72 7.78 -11.17
C PRO A 3 28.79 8.48 -10.16
N VAL A 4 28.97 9.78 -9.90
CA VAL A 4 28.19 10.50 -8.87
C VAL A 4 26.73 10.71 -9.29
N VAL A 5 26.49 10.97 -10.58
CA VAL A 5 25.14 11.19 -11.12
C VAL A 5 24.33 9.89 -11.10
N SER A 6 24.94 8.75 -11.47
CA SER A 6 24.26 7.44 -11.48
C SER A 6 23.94 6.93 -10.07
N ILE A 7 24.77 7.23 -9.07
CA ILE A 7 24.52 6.88 -7.66
C ILE A 7 23.33 7.69 -7.12
N ARG A 8 23.29 9.01 -7.37
CA ARG A 8 22.17 9.87 -6.93
C ARG A 8 20.83 9.43 -7.55
N HIS A 9 20.82 9.04 -8.82
CA HIS A 9 19.60 8.57 -9.48
C HIS A 9 19.10 7.24 -8.91
N ARG A 10 19.99 6.27 -8.68
CA ARG A 10 19.63 4.99 -8.04
C ARG A 10 19.12 5.17 -6.62
N ALA A 11 19.72 6.07 -5.83
CA ALA A 11 19.25 6.39 -4.50
C ALA A 11 17.84 7.01 -4.54
N ALA A 12 17.59 7.97 -5.44
CA ALA A 12 16.26 8.58 -5.61
C ALA A 12 15.19 7.55 -6.02
N ILE A 13 15.50 6.64 -6.94
CA ILE A 13 14.55 5.59 -7.37
C ILE A 13 14.29 4.58 -6.23
N ARG A 14 15.32 4.22 -5.47
CA ARG A 14 15.15 3.38 -4.27
C ARG A 14 14.27 4.07 -3.23
N TRP A 15 14.43 5.38 -3.04
CA TRP A 15 13.55 6.18 -2.19
C TRP A 15 12.09 6.14 -2.68
N LEU A 16 11.83 6.29 -3.97
CA LEU A 16 10.47 6.18 -4.53
C LEU A 16 9.84 4.79 -4.29
N LEU A 17 10.63 3.73 -4.40
CA LEU A 17 10.16 2.38 -4.10
C LEU A 17 9.83 2.20 -2.61
N ILE A 18 10.72 2.68 -1.73
CA ILE A 18 10.52 2.63 -0.27
C ILE A 18 9.27 3.42 0.10
N ASP A 19 9.12 4.64 -0.41
CA ASP A 19 7.95 5.48 -0.16
C ASP A 19 6.65 4.83 -0.64
N ALA A 20 6.65 4.24 -1.86
CA ALA A 20 5.48 3.53 -2.37
C ALA A 20 5.11 2.30 -1.51
N LEU A 21 6.11 1.55 -1.03
CA LEU A 21 5.91 0.41 -0.13
C LEU A 21 5.40 0.84 1.26
N GLN A 22 5.92 1.94 1.81
CA GLN A 22 5.47 2.49 3.09
C GLN A 22 4.02 2.98 3.00
N ARG A 23 3.66 3.68 1.92
CA ARG A 23 2.27 4.09 1.65
C ARG A 23 1.33 2.90 1.50
N ALA A 24 1.73 1.89 0.72
CA ALA A 24 0.94 0.68 0.55
C ALA A 24 0.74 -0.07 1.88
N TRP A 25 1.80 -0.15 2.71
CA TRP A 25 1.73 -0.75 4.04
C TRP A 25 0.71 -0.04 4.94
N LEU A 26 0.76 1.29 5.01
CA LEU A 26 -0.18 2.09 5.80
C LEU A 26 -1.62 1.92 5.30
N HIS A 27 -1.85 2.07 4.01
CA HIS A 27 -3.21 1.96 3.46
C HIS A 27 -3.79 0.56 3.63
N HIS A 28 -3.01 -0.52 3.51
CA HIS A 28 -3.52 -1.87 3.73
C HIS A 28 -3.94 -2.10 5.19
N GLN A 29 -3.28 -1.43 6.16
CA GLN A 29 -3.73 -1.42 7.54
C GLN A 29 -5.07 -0.69 7.70
N THR A 30 -5.18 0.52 7.16
CA THR A 30 -6.40 1.34 7.19
C THR A 30 -7.58 0.63 6.52
N ILE A 31 -7.34 0.02 5.37
CA ILE A 31 -8.35 -0.71 4.60
C ILE A 31 -8.75 -2.01 5.33
N ALA A 32 -7.83 -2.72 5.99
CA ALA A 32 -8.19 -3.88 6.80
C ALA A 32 -9.15 -3.50 7.93
N LEU A 33 -8.88 -2.40 8.64
CA LEU A 33 -9.75 -1.86 9.69
C LEU A 33 -11.12 -1.43 9.14
N LEU A 34 -11.13 -0.82 7.95
CA LEU A 34 -12.36 -0.45 7.25
C LEU A 34 -13.23 -1.68 6.98
N TYR A 35 -12.66 -2.74 6.42
CA TYR A 35 -13.39 -3.99 6.14
C TYR A 35 -13.91 -4.67 7.40
N GLN A 36 -13.13 -4.68 8.49
CA GLN A 36 -13.59 -5.19 9.79
C GLN A 36 -14.78 -4.39 10.33
N ARG A 37 -14.77 -3.07 10.20
CA ARG A 37 -15.89 -2.22 10.63
C ARG A 37 -17.14 -2.46 9.78
N LEU A 38 -16.99 -2.59 8.47
CA LEU A 38 -18.11 -2.92 7.59
C LEU A 38 -18.68 -4.31 7.93
N ALA A 39 -17.81 -5.29 8.22
CA ALA A 39 -18.22 -6.63 8.64
C ALA A 39 -19.02 -6.61 9.95
N ALA A 40 -18.65 -5.75 10.89
CA ALA A 40 -19.37 -5.59 12.16
C ALA A 40 -20.72 -4.83 12.03
N GLN A 41 -20.91 -4.06 10.95
CA GLN A 41 -22.10 -3.25 10.72
C GLN A 41 -23.16 -3.94 9.84
N THR A 42 -22.78 -4.98 9.09
CA THR A 42 -23.71 -5.69 8.22
C THR A 42 -24.54 -6.70 9.01
N THR A 43 -25.84 -6.77 8.72
CA THR A 43 -26.76 -7.77 9.28
C THR A 43 -26.75 -9.10 8.51
N ASN A 44 -26.18 -9.12 7.30
CA ASN A 44 -26.02 -10.32 6.50
C ASN A 44 -24.72 -11.05 6.87
N GLU A 45 -24.85 -12.25 7.44
CA GLU A 45 -23.74 -13.09 7.90
C GLU A 45 -22.78 -13.50 6.79
N GLN A 46 -23.29 -13.78 5.58
CA GLN A 46 -22.45 -14.15 4.43
C GLN A 46 -21.57 -12.96 4.01
N HIS A 47 -22.14 -11.76 3.97
CA HIS A 47 -21.40 -10.54 3.69
C HIS A 47 -20.39 -10.21 4.79
N ALA A 48 -20.74 -10.41 6.07
CA ALA A 48 -19.83 -10.23 7.19
C ALA A 48 -18.60 -11.14 7.06
N SER A 49 -18.84 -12.42 6.76
CA SER A 49 -17.77 -13.41 6.58
C SER A 49 -16.85 -13.06 5.41
N LEU A 50 -17.40 -12.66 4.26
CA LEU A 50 -16.61 -12.21 3.10
C LEU A 50 -15.75 -11.00 3.44
N LEU A 51 -16.32 -9.98 4.09
CA LEU A 51 -15.58 -8.77 4.49
C LEU A 51 -14.46 -9.09 5.49
N ALA A 52 -14.70 -10.00 6.44
CA ALA A 52 -13.68 -10.45 7.37
C ALA A 52 -12.54 -11.20 6.67
N GLN A 53 -12.85 -12.05 5.68
CA GLN A 53 -11.84 -12.74 4.87
C GLN A 53 -11.00 -11.76 4.04
N VAL A 54 -11.63 -10.74 3.46
CA VAL A 54 -10.93 -9.68 2.72
C VAL A 54 -10.02 -8.90 3.67
N ALA A 55 -10.49 -8.53 4.86
CA ALA A 55 -9.66 -7.86 5.87
C ALA A 55 -8.41 -8.68 6.21
N ALA A 56 -8.56 -10.00 6.43
CA ALA A 56 -7.43 -10.90 6.69
C ALA A 56 -6.47 -10.99 5.49
N ALA A 57 -6.97 -10.91 4.26
CA ALA A 57 -6.12 -10.82 3.07
C ALA A 57 -5.29 -9.52 3.05
N LYS A 58 -5.89 -8.39 3.46
CA LYS A 58 -5.17 -7.10 3.56
C LYS A 58 -4.06 -7.12 4.60
N VAL A 59 -4.31 -7.73 5.77
CA VAL A 59 -3.27 -7.95 6.79
C VAL A 59 -2.11 -8.79 6.24
N ARG A 60 -2.40 -9.87 5.51
CA ARG A 60 -1.35 -10.68 4.86
C ARG A 60 -0.57 -9.89 3.80
N GLN A 61 -1.23 -9.00 3.05
CA GLN A 61 -0.57 -8.12 2.09
C GLN A 61 0.33 -7.09 2.80
N GLN A 62 -0.13 -6.50 3.90
CA GLN A 62 0.66 -5.60 4.75
C GLN A 62 1.95 -6.29 5.24
N GLN A 63 1.85 -7.51 5.76
CA GLN A 63 3.03 -8.29 6.21
C GLN A 63 4.02 -8.55 5.08
N ARG A 64 3.55 -8.74 3.84
CA ARG A 64 4.44 -8.88 2.68
C ARG A 64 5.20 -7.59 2.39
N TYR A 65 4.54 -6.43 2.48
CA TYR A 65 5.22 -5.14 2.31
C TYR A 65 6.22 -4.86 3.42
N GLU A 66 5.90 -5.23 4.66
CA GLU A 66 6.83 -5.18 5.78
C GLU A 66 8.10 -5.99 5.50
N GLN A 67 7.97 -7.23 5.06
CA GLN A 67 9.11 -8.06 4.66
C GLN A 67 9.94 -7.42 3.53
N MET A 68 9.29 -6.77 2.56
CA MET A 68 9.98 -6.05 1.49
C MET A 68 10.74 -4.83 2.03
N LEU A 69 10.16 -4.05 2.93
CA LEU A 69 10.81 -2.90 3.57
C LEU A 69 12.02 -3.33 4.39
N LEU A 70 11.89 -4.41 5.18
CA LEU A 70 13.00 -5.00 5.93
C LEU A 70 14.14 -5.44 5.01
N ARG A 71 13.85 -6.10 3.87
CA ARG A 71 14.86 -6.47 2.86
C ARG A 71 15.54 -5.25 2.23
N LEU A 72 14.86 -4.11 2.18
CA LEU A 72 15.39 -2.85 1.68
C LEU A 72 16.10 -2.04 2.77
N ASN A 73 16.26 -2.56 4.00
CA ASN A 73 16.77 -1.82 5.16
C ASN A 73 16.06 -0.47 5.35
N ALA A 74 14.76 -0.44 5.09
CA ALA A 74 13.93 0.75 5.24
C ALA A 74 13.18 0.69 6.58
N PRO A 75 12.98 1.83 7.25
CA PRO A 75 12.17 1.87 8.47
C PRO A 75 10.70 1.56 8.14
N LEU A 76 10.02 0.88 9.07
CA LEU A 76 8.57 0.76 9.00
C LEU A 76 7.97 2.13 9.32
N PRO A 77 6.95 2.57 8.56
CA PRO A 77 6.31 3.83 8.83
C PRO A 77 5.63 3.75 10.21
N GLN A 78 5.68 4.85 10.97
CA GLN A 78 4.93 4.93 12.21
C GLN A 78 3.44 4.96 11.88
N THR A 79 2.65 4.24 12.67
CA THR A 79 1.20 4.19 12.56
C THR A 79 0.58 5.50 13.09
N GLU A 80 0.97 6.63 12.52
CA GLU A 80 0.32 7.90 12.79
C GLU A 80 -0.95 7.98 11.97
N THR A 81 -2.07 8.27 12.62
CA THR A 81 -3.35 8.37 11.92
C THR A 81 -3.36 9.64 11.10
N SER A 82 -3.15 9.54 9.79
CA SER A 82 -3.24 10.70 8.92
C SER A 82 -4.68 11.20 8.86
N LEU A 83 -4.88 12.48 8.54
CA LEU A 83 -6.23 13.03 8.28
C LEU A 83 -6.95 12.25 7.16
N PHE A 84 -6.18 11.72 6.21
CA PHE A 84 -6.67 10.86 5.14
C PHE A 84 -7.17 9.51 5.69
N ASP A 85 -6.42 8.86 6.57
CA ASP A 85 -6.87 7.62 7.23
C ASP A 85 -8.10 7.84 8.09
N TRP A 86 -8.17 8.98 8.79
CA TRP A 86 -9.35 9.36 9.56
C TRP A 86 -10.58 9.53 8.66
N PHE A 87 -10.42 10.20 7.51
CA PHE A 87 -11.46 10.33 6.50
C PHE A 87 -11.92 8.97 5.99
N LEU A 88 -10.98 8.10 5.60
CA LEU A 88 -11.27 6.76 5.09
C LEU A 88 -12.04 5.91 6.12
N ILE A 89 -11.63 5.97 7.39
CA ILE A 89 -12.19 5.12 8.43
C ILE A 89 -13.55 5.63 8.96
N ARG A 90 -13.79 6.95 8.94
CA ARG A 90 -14.96 7.55 9.60
C ARG A 90 -16.02 8.11 8.65
N LEU A 91 -15.61 8.69 7.52
CA LEU A 91 -16.51 9.32 6.55
C LEU A 91 -16.91 8.35 5.44
N LEU A 92 -15.95 7.60 4.91
CA LEU A 92 -16.18 6.70 3.77
C LEU A 92 -17.33 5.70 3.99
N PRO A 93 -17.45 5.02 5.16
CA PRO A 93 -18.56 4.08 5.40
C PRO A 93 -19.94 4.74 5.35
N ARG A 94 -20.04 6.06 5.60
CA ARG A 94 -21.30 6.82 5.54
C ARG A 94 -21.73 7.13 4.12
N CYS A 95 -20.82 7.04 3.15
CA CYS A 95 -21.11 7.25 1.73
C CYS A 95 -21.70 6.00 1.05
N GLY A 96 -21.90 4.91 1.80
CA GLY A 96 -22.43 3.65 1.32
C GLY A 96 -21.33 2.62 0.99
N ILE A 97 -21.71 1.34 1.09
CA ILE A 97 -20.77 0.21 0.96
C ILE A 97 -20.11 0.20 -0.43
N ALA A 98 -20.87 0.35 -1.52
CA ALA A 98 -20.32 0.30 -2.87
C ALA A 98 -19.25 1.38 -3.12
N VAL A 99 -19.48 2.62 -2.66
CA VAL A 99 -18.51 3.71 -2.76
C VAL A 99 -17.26 3.42 -1.92
N THR A 100 -17.46 2.89 -0.71
CA THR A 100 -16.39 2.49 0.21
C THR A 100 -15.47 1.45 -0.42
N LEU A 101 -16.06 0.40 -1.00
CA LEU A 101 -15.32 -0.68 -1.69
C LEU A 101 -14.54 -0.15 -2.89
N ARG A 102 -15.19 0.65 -3.75
CA ARG A 102 -14.56 1.20 -4.96
C ARG A 102 -13.40 2.14 -4.63
N CYS A 103 -13.53 2.95 -3.58
CA CYS A 103 -12.46 3.82 -3.14
C CYS A 103 -11.28 3.02 -2.56
N ALA A 104 -11.54 1.99 -1.74
CA ALA A 104 -10.49 1.10 -1.25
C ALA A 104 -9.75 0.41 -2.41
N GLU A 105 -10.47 -0.11 -3.40
CA GLU A 105 -9.88 -0.72 -4.60
C GLU A 105 -9.01 0.28 -5.39
N TRP A 106 -9.50 1.51 -5.59
CA TRP A 106 -8.75 2.54 -6.30
C TRP A 106 -7.43 2.89 -5.60
N ILE A 107 -7.43 2.98 -4.26
CA ILE A 107 -6.21 3.24 -3.47
C ILE A 107 -5.21 2.10 -3.67
N GLU A 108 -5.66 0.85 -3.58
CA GLU A 108 -4.80 -0.32 -3.75
C GLU A 108 -4.19 -0.39 -5.16
N GLN A 109 -4.99 -0.13 -6.20
CA GLN A 109 -4.52 -0.10 -7.58
C GLN A 109 -3.46 1.00 -7.77
N ARG A 110 -3.70 2.20 -7.22
CA ARG A 110 -2.76 3.32 -7.30
C ARG A 110 -1.41 2.98 -6.66
N ASP A 111 -1.44 2.37 -5.47
CA ASP A 111 -0.22 2.02 -4.75
C ASP A 111 0.52 0.85 -5.42
N MET A 112 -0.20 -0.15 -5.92
CA MET A 112 0.39 -1.24 -6.71
C MET A 112 1.09 -0.70 -7.96
N GLN A 113 0.46 0.23 -8.67
CA GLN A 113 1.05 0.85 -9.84
C GLN A 113 2.31 1.65 -9.50
N ALA A 114 2.32 2.38 -8.37
CA ALA A 114 3.49 3.11 -7.91
C ALA A 114 4.67 2.18 -7.58
N ILE A 115 4.41 1.06 -6.91
CA ILE A 115 5.41 0.03 -6.60
C ILE A 115 5.96 -0.58 -7.90
N LEU A 116 5.09 -0.97 -8.82
CA LEU A 116 5.49 -1.57 -10.10
C LEU A 116 6.34 -0.60 -10.93
N ASN A 117 5.91 0.66 -11.04
CA ASN A 117 6.66 1.69 -11.76
C ASN A 117 8.06 1.88 -11.14
N ALA A 118 8.15 2.04 -9.83
CA ALA A 118 9.43 2.20 -9.14
C ALA A 118 10.35 0.97 -9.28
N ALA A 119 9.78 -0.24 -9.21
CA ALA A 119 10.52 -1.48 -9.39
C ALA A 119 11.02 -1.68 -10.82
N LEU A 120 10.21 -1.33 -11.83
CA LEU A 120 10.59 -1.38 -13.25
C LEU A 120 11.73 -0.40 -13.55
N ILE A 121 11.63 0.82 -13.04
CA ILE A 121 12.70 1.82 -13.16
C ILE A 121 13.96 1.29 -12.48
N LEU A 122 13.89 0.76 -11.26
CA LEU A 122 15.07 0.21 -10.58
C LEU A 122 15.72 -0.95 -11.35
N ARG A 123 14.90 -1.80 -12.00
CA ARG A 123 15.38 -2.93 -12.81
C ARG A 123 16.08 -2.48 -14.08
N SER A 124 15.61 -1.44 -14.76
CA SER A 124 16.24 -0.92 -15.98
C SER A 124 17.65 -0.39 -15.71
N TYR A 125 17.88 0.27 -14.57
CA TYR A 125 19.22 0.71 -14.14
C TYR A 125 20.17 -0.42 -13.74
N ARG A 126 19.65 -1.64 -13.49
CA ARG A 126 20.44 -2.82 -13.09
C ARG A 126 21.00 -3.60 -14.28
N ARG A 127 20.45 -3.41 -15.48
CA ARG A 127 21.05 -3.88 -16.74
C ARG A 127 22.01 -2.79 -17.24
N PRO A 128 23.33 -2.91 -17.03
CA PRO A 128 24.23 -2.12 -17.85
C PRO A 128 23.97 -2.54 -19.31
N TYR A 129 23.89 -1.56 -20.21
CA TYR A 129 23.96 -1.82 -21.64
C TYR A 129 25.13 -2.77 -21.88
N ARG A 130 24.84 -4.01 -22.27
CA ARG A 130 25.82 -4.85 -22.97
C ARG A 130 25.89 -4.24 -24.37
N LEU A 131 26.77 -3.27 -24.53
CA LEU A 131 27.32 -2.86 -25.82
C LEU A 131 28.74 -3.40 -25.85
#